data_AF-A0A925CFY5-F1
#
_entry.id   AF-A0A925CFY5-F1
#
_cell.length_a   1.000
_cell.length_b   1.000
_cell.length_c   1.000
_cell.angle_alpha   90.00
_cell.angle_beta   90.00
_cell.angle_gamma   90.00
#
_symmetry.space_group_name_H-M   'P 1'
#
loop_
_entity.id
_entity.type
_entity.pdbx_description
1 polymer ?
#
loop_
_entity_poly.entity_id
_entity_poly.type
_entity_poly.pdbx_seq_one_letter_code
_entity_poly.pdbx_strand_id
1 'polypeptide(L)'
;MIYGIVLGLHITAAIVTLGVIAYALNALLQKHVPAYKNAARAVAFLAIFEVLSGTLLVGLSHIGFTSHFLIHIAAYLLVCAATELLLIERMRRAVWVS
;
A
#
# COMPACT_ATOMS: atom_id res chain seq x y z
N MET A 1 -1.27 -14.07 22.56
CA MET A 1 -0.83 -12.68 22.82
C MET A 1 -0.11 -12.07 21.62
N ILE A 2 0.97 -12.68 21.11
CA ILE A 2 1.75 -12.15 19.96
C ILE A 2 0.90 -12.00 18.69
N TYR A 3 0.06 -13.00 18.36
CA TYR A 3 -0.84 -12.94 17.20
C TYR A 3 -1.73 -11.66 17.19
N GLY A 4 -2.35 -11.33 18.32
CA GLY A 4 -3.23 -10.16 18.43
C GLY A 4 -2.49 -8.83 18.26
N ILE A 5 -1.23 -8.75 18.73
CA ILE A 5 -0.38 -7.56 18.56
C ILE A 5 -0.04 -7.38 17.08
N VAL A 6 0.40 -8.45 16.40
CA VAL A 6 0.74 -8.40 14.97
C VAL A 6 -0.51 -8.07 14.15
N LEU A 7 -1.67 -8.62 14.52
CA LEU A 7 -2.94 -8.35 13.85
C LEU A 7 -3.34 -6.88 13.99
N GLY A 8 -3.23 -6.32 15.19
CA GLY A 8 -3.48 -4.90 15.44
C GLY A 8 -2.54 -3.99 14.64
N LEU A 9 -1.25 -4.30 14.59
CA LEU A 9 -0.27 -3.56 13.78
C LEU A 9 -0.56 -3.66 12.29
N HIS A 10 -0.96 -4.84 11.80
CA HIS A 10 -1.30 -5.07 10.40
C HIS A 10 -2.54 -4.26 9.98
N ILE A 11 -3.61 -4.29 10.77
CA ILE A 11 -4.82 -3.48 10.53
C ILE A 11 -4.49 -1.99 10.56
N THR A 12 -3.65 -1.56 11.51
CA THR A 12 -3.24 -0.15 11.61
C THR A 12 -2.46 0.28 10.37
N ALA A 13 -1.54 -0.56 9.88
CA ALA A 13 -0.81 -0.29 8.65
C ALA A 13 -1.76 -0.15 7.45
N ALA A 14 -2.75 -1.04 7.30
CA ALA A 14 -3.75 -0.96 6.24
C ALA A 14 -4.54 0.36 6.27
N ILE A 15 -4.94 0.83 7.45
CA ILE A 15 -5.62 2.12 7.62
C ILE A 15 -4.70 3.28 7.21
N VAL A 16 -3.45 3.25 7.64
CA VAL A 16 -2.45 4.28 7.28
C VAL A 16 -2.20 4.28 5.78
N THR A 17 -2.11 3.11 5.14
CA THR A 17 -1.95 2.95 3.69
C THR A 17 -3.06 3.68 2.93
N LEU A 18 -4.33 3.49 3.32
CA LEU A 18 -5.46 4.21 2.71
C LEU A 18 -5.32 5.74 2.84
N GLY A 19 -4.91 6.21 4.02
CA GLY A 19 -4.66 7.64 4.27
C GLY A 19 -3.53 8.21 3.41
N VAL A 20 -2.42 7.49 3.26
CA VAL A 20 -1.27 7.91 2.43
C VAL A 20 -1.66 7.92 0.95
N ILE A 21 -2.44 6.95 0.48
CA ILE A 21 -2.97 6.94 -0.90
C ILE A 21 -3.87 8.15 -1.13
N ALA A 22 -4.81 8.43 -0.22
CA ALA A 22 -5.68 9.60 -0.32
C ALA A 22 -4.87 10.92 -0.34
N TYR A 23 -3.84 11.02 0.50
CA TYR A 23 -2.92 12.15 0.50
C TYR A 23 -2.15 12.27 -0.83
N ALA A 24 -1.66 11.15 -1.38
CA ALA A 24 -0.97 11.13 -2.66
C ALA A 24 -1.88 11.65 -3.79
N LEU A 25 -3.13 11.19 -3.83
CA LEU A 25 -4.14 11.64 -4.79
C LEU A 25 -4.45 13.13 -4.63
N ASN A 26 -4.59 13.63 -3.40
CA ASN A 26 -4.81 15.06 -3.15
C ASN A 26 -3.60 15.91 -3.57
N ALA A 27 -2.38 15.49 -3.22
CA ALA A 27 -1.15 16.16 -3.66
C ALA A 27 -1.02 16.19 -5.19
N LEU A 28 -1.49 15.14 -5.86
CA LEU A 28 -1.54 15.05 -7.31
C LEU A 28 -2.57 16.01 -7.92
N LEU A 29 -3.75 16.16 -7.32
CA LEU A 29 -4.76 17.15 -7.73
C LEU A 29 -4.20 18.57 -7.58
N GLN A 30 -3.44 18.83 -6.52
CA GLN A 30 -2.80 20.11 -6.25
C GLN A 30 -1.50 20.34 -7.05
N LYS A 31 -1.09 19.41 -7.93
CA LYS A 31 0.16 19.45 -8.71
C LYS A 31 1.43 19.57 -7.84
N HIS A 32 1.37 19.18 -6.57
CA HIS A 32 2.49 19.26 -5.63
C HIS A 32 3.39 18.01 -5.75
N VAL A 33 4.22 17.98 -6.80
CA VAL A 33 5.07 16.84 -7.18
C VAL A 33 5.95 16.29 -6.03
N PRO A 34 6.58 17.09 -5.17
CA PRO A 34 7.39 16.56 -4.06
C PRO A 34 6.57 15.79 -3.02
N ALA A 35 5.36 16.27 -2.71
CA ALA A 35 4.47 15.62 -1.74
C ALA A 35 3.96 14.28 -2.27
N TYR A 36 3.63 14.24 -3.57
CA TYR A 36 3.26 13.02 -4.25
C TYR A 36 4.39 11.96 -4.24
N LYS A 37 5.63 12.36 -4.56
CA LYS A 37 6.80 11.45 -4.53
C LYS A 37 7.05 10.87 -3.13
N ASN A 38 6.91 11.69 -2.09
CA ASN A 38 7.07 11.24 -0.71
C ASN A 38 5.94 10.28 -0.30
N ALA A 39 4.70 10.57 -0.70
CA ALA A 39 3.56 9.70 -0.45
C ALA A 39 3.71 8.34 -1.16
N ALA A 40 4.14 8.32 -2.42
CA ALA A 40 4.39 7.09 -3.17
C ALA A 40 5.46 6.21 -2.50
N ARG A 41 6.55 6.82 -2.00
CA ARG A 41 7.57 6.11 -1.20
C ARG A 41 6.99 5.53 0.08
N ALA A 42 6.16 6.31 0.79
CA ALA A 42 5.51 5.84 2.01
C ALA A 42 4.56 4.66 1.76
N VAL A 43 3.80 4.67 0.65
CA VAL A 43 2.98 3.53 0.22
C VAL A 43 3.84 2.28 -0.03
N ALA A 44 4.98 2.42 -0.69
CA ALA A 44 5.89 1.30 -0.92
C ALA A 44 6.46 0.70 0.39
N PHE A 45 6.80 1.52 1.38
CA PHE A 45 7.23 1.01 2.69
C PHE A 45 6.11 0.30 3.45
N LEU A 46 4.90 0.87 3.44
CA LEU A 46 3.72 0.24 4.05
C LEU A 46 3.37 -1.09 3.38
N ALA A 47 3.55 -1.18 2.06
CA ALA A 47 3.40 -2.42 1.30
C ALA A 47 4.29 -3.54 1.82
N ILE A 48 5.58 -3.25 1.98
CA ILE A 48 6.55 -4.21 2.49
C ILE A 48 6.16 -4.63 3.91
N PHE A 49 5.80 -3.67 4.77
CA PHE A 49 5.38 -3.97 6.13
C PHE A 49 4.13 -4.85 6.19
N GLU A 50 3.12 -4.58 5.37
CA GLU A 50 1.89 -5.38 5.33
C GLU A 50 2.14 -6.79 4.82
N VAL A 51 2.98 -6.98 3.80
CA VAL A 51 3.39 -8.30 3.33
C VAL A 51 4.10 -9.08 4.44
N LEU A 52 5.05 -8.46 5.15
CA LEU A 52 5.80 -9.11 6.23
C LEU A 52 4.91 -9.46 7.42
N SER A 53 4.11 -8.50 7.91
CA SER A 53 3.21 -8.70 9.04
C SER A 53 2.09 -9.69 8.73
N GLY A 54 1.55 -9.67 7.51
CA GLY A 54 0.59 -10.65 7.04
C GLY A 54 1.20 -12.07 6.94
N THR A 55 2.43 -12.19 6.45
CA THR A 55 3.14 -13.49 6.40
C THR A 55 3.35 -14.05 7.80
N LEU A 56 3.73 -13.19 8.74
CA LEU A 56 3.89 -13.56 10.15
C LEU A 56 2.57 -14.00 10.78
N LEU A 57 1.45 -13.33 10.47
CA LEU A 57 0.12 -13.71 10.95
C LEU A 57 -0.28 -15.10 10.48
N VAL A 58 0.04 -15.46 9.24
CA VAL A 58 -0.23 -16.81 8.70
C VAL A 58 0.59 -17.86 9.44
N GLY A 59 1.89 -17.62 9.63
CA GLY A 59 2.76 -18.53 10.37
C GLY A 59 2.35 -18.74 11.83
N LEU A 60 1.69 -17.74 12.43
CA LEU A 60 1.14 -17.79 13.79
C LEU A 60 -0.30 -18.32 13.86
N SER A 61 -0.98 -18.52 12.73
CA SER A 61 -2.37 -18.97 12.69
C SER A 61 -2.47 -20.51 12.71
N HIS A 62 -3.34 -21.04 13.58
CA HIS A 62 -3.60 -22.50 13.67
C HIS A 62 -4.56 -23.02 12.59
N ILE A 63 -5.18 -22.13 11.82
CA ILE A 63 -6.19 -22.46 10.81
C ILE A 63 -5.56 -22.07 9.47
N GLY A 64 -5.40 -23.03 8.56
CA GLY A 64 -4.79 -22.80 7.24
C GLY A 64 -5.55 -21.74 6.44
N PHE A 65 -5.12 -20.47 6.55
CA PHE A 65 -5.74 -19.29 5.93
C PHE A 65 -5.03 -18.85 4.64
N THR A 66 -4.39 -19.77 3.93
CA THR A 66 -3.60 -19.49 2.71
C THR A 66 -4.40 -18.78 1.62
N SER A 67 -5.69 -19.08 1.47
CA SER A 67 -6.58 -18.47 0.47
C SER A 67 -6.95 -17.01 0.80
N HIS A 68 -7.25 -16.72 2.06
CA HIS A 68 -7.53 -15.35 2.51
C HIS A 68 -6.29 -14.46 2.42
N PHE A 69 -5.11 -15.06 2.65
CA PHE A 69 -3.83 -14.39 2.51
C PHE A 69 -3.46 -14.09 1.05
N LEU A 70 -3.70 -15.04 0.14
CA LEU A 70 -3.52 -14.83 -1.31
C LEU A 70 -4.43 -13.71 -1.84
N ILE A 71 -5.68 -13.65 -1.36
CA ILE A 71 -6.60 -12.56 -1.70
C ILE A 71 -6.10 -11.23 -1.14
N HIS A 72 -5.52 -11.21 0.07
CA HIS A 72 -4.95 -10.01 0.66
C HIS A 72 -3.72 -9.51 -0.11
N ILE A 73 -2.77 -10.40 -0.42
CA ILE A 73 -1.60 -10.10 -1.26
C ILE A 73 -2.04 -9.62 -2.65
N ALA A 74 -2.99 -10.30 -3.28
CA ALA A 74 -3.48 -9.93 -4.61
C ALA A 74 -4.16 -8.56 -4.60
N ALA A 75 -4.99 -8.27 -3.61
CA ALA A 75 -5.61 -6.95 -3.44
C ALA A 75 -4.55 -5.87 -3.23
N TYR A 76 -3.50 -6.17 -2.46
CA TYR A 76 -2.43 -5.23 -2.18
C TYR A 76 -1.55 -4.96 -3.41
N LEU A 77 -1.16 -6.01 -4.14
CA LEU A 77 -0.43 -5.88 -5.42
C LEU A 77 -1.26 -5.09 -6.44
N LEU A 78 -2.57 -5.27 -6.47
CA LEU A 78 -3.47 -4.50 -7.33
C LEU A 78 -3.44 -3.00 -6.97
N VAL A 79 -3.46 -2.67 -5.67
CA VAL A 79 -3.37 -1.28 -5.19
C VAL A 79 -2.01 -0.66 -5.52
N CYS A 80 -0.91 -1.38 -5.31
CA CYS A 80 0.42 -0.93 -5.71
C CYS A 80 0.48 -0.69 -7.23
N ALA A 81 0.03 -1.65 -8.04
CA ALA A 81 0.02 -1.54 -9.50
C ALA A 81 -0.85 -0.38 -9.99
N ALA A 82 -2.03 -0.17 -9.40
CA ALA A 82 -2.90 0.96 -9.73
C ALA A 82 -2.23 2.31 -9.40
N THR A 83 -1.55 2.39 -8.26
CA THR A 83 -0.81 3.58 -7.84
C THR A 83 0.36 3.86 -8.80
N GLU A 84 1.05 2.81 -9.25
CA GLU A 84 2.16 2.89 -10.21
C GLU A 84 1.68 3.28 -11.63
N LEU A 85 0.55 2.75 -12.07
CA LEU A 85 -0.07 3.09 -13.35
C LEU A 85 -0.46 4.58 -13.39
N LEU A 86 -1.04 5.10 -12.30
CA LEU A 86 -1.35 6.52 -12.14
C LEU A 86 -0.10 7.39 -12.17
N LEU A 87 1.01 6.91 -11.60
CA LEU A 87 2.35 7.53 -11.63
C LEU A 87 2.85 7.66 -13.07
N ILE A 88 2.78 6.56 -13.84
CA ILE A 88 3.24 6.49 -15.23
C ILE A 88 2.38 7.36 -16.14
N GLU A 89 1.06 7.27 -16.04
CA GLU A 89 0.10 8.08 -16.80
C GLU A 89 0.37 9.58 -16.63
N ARG A 90 0.68 10.01 -15.40
CA ARG A 90 0.98 11.41 -15.08
C ARG A 90 2.36 11.86 -15.54
N MET A 91 3.39 11.03 -15.40
CA MET A 91 4.71 11.32 -15.97
C MET A 91 4.61 11.49 -17.49
N ARG A 92 3.85 10.61 -18.16
CA ARG A 92 3.61 10.69 -19.60
C ARG A 92 2.89 11.98 -19.98
N ARG A 93 1.84 12.38 -19.26
CA ARG A 93 1.18 13.68 -19.51
C ARG A 93 2.07 14.88 -19.23
N ALA A 94 2.95 14.82 -18.22
CA ALA A 94 3.89 15.91 -17.94
C ALA A 94 4.94 16.08 -19.05
N VAL A 95 5.43 14.97 -19.63
CA VAL A 95 6.38 14.98 -20.76
C VAL A 95 5.74 15.48 -22.06
N TRP A 96 4.44 15.26 -22.27
CA TRP A 96 3.75 15.71 -23.49
C TRP A 96 3.39 17.21 -23.49
N VAL A 97 3.48 17.87 -22.33
CA VAL A 97 3.14 19.29 -22.15
C VAL A 97 4.40 20.16 -22.04
N SER A 98 5.59 19.56 -21.94
CA SER A 98 6.90 20.22 -21.97
C SER A 98 7.54 20.18 -23.35
#